data_AF-A0A2R6PNG4-F1
#
_entry.id   AF-A0A2R6PNG4-F1
#
_cell.length_a   1.000
_cell.length_b   1.000
_cell.length_c   1.000
_cell.angle_alpha   90.00
_cell.angle_beta   90.00
_cell.angle_gamma   90.00
#
_symmetry.space_group_name_H-M   'P 1'
#
loop_
_entity.id
_entity.type
_entity.pdbx_description
1 polymer ?
#
loop_
_entity_poly.entity_id
_entity_poly.type
_entity_poly.pdbx_seq_one_letter_code
_entity_poly.pdbx_strand_id
1 'polypeptide(L)'
;MSNALLQLFKLTPQDLALRLQSYLTSGLMGAVQATKGKRSTELIKELRSRIPELLLHVLREEKRVPEKDLPKTMKWAYYEDLCCEFGVELIGWTEPGELCNPADMKTPALQRVLNAIKSGHCYWQVLSEDDWTTKKTARAEVIAREGTSRSRKNKPKSKKTTKSPETINDLDGGEGTSESTEAGARRDGGSEPEMGPVGNHA
;
A
#
# COMPACT_ATOMS: atom_id res chain seq x y z
N MET A 1 -20.64 -12.13 41.10
CA MET A 1 -19.21 -11.79 41.30
C MET A 1 -18.23 -12.70 40.55
N SER A 2 -18.67 -13.82 39.96
CA SER A 2 -17.80 -14.86 39.38
C SER A 2 -17.05 -14.46 38.10
N ASN A 3 -17.64 -13.65 37.22
CA ASN A 3 -17.04 -13.33 35.90
C ASN A 3 -15.85 -12.36 35.98
N ALA A 4 -15.86 -11.41 36.91
CA ALA A 4 -14.80 -10.42 37.05
C ALA A 4 -13.51 -11.04 37.62
N LEU A 5 -13.65 -11.93 38.61
CA LEU A 5 -12.52 -12.67 39.17
C LEU A 5 -11.91 -13.63 38.13
N LEU A 6 -12.75 -14.31 37.33
CA LEU A 6 -12.27 -15.19 36.25
C LEU A 6 -11.51 -14.42 35.15
N GLN A 7 -11.87 -13.17 34.87
CA GLN A 7 -11.12 -12.28 33.96
C GLN A 7 -9.78 -11.84 34.58
N LEU A 8 -9.73 -11.69 35.91
CA LEU A 8 -8.52 -11.35 36.65
C LEU A 8 -7.46 -12.45 36.53
N PHE A 9 -7.87 -13.73 36.62
CA PHE A 9 -6.96 -14.88 36.50
C PHE A 9 -6.42 -15.13 35.08
N LYS A 10 -6.98 -14.46 34.06
CA LYS A 10 -6.46 -14.51 32.67
C LYS A 10 -5.33 -13.52 32.43
N LEU A 11 -5.02 -12.67 33.41
CA LEU A 11 -3.99 -11.65 33.31
C LEU A 11 -2.79 -12.07 34.14
N THR A 12 -1.60 -11.85 33.59
CA THR A 12 -0.38 -12.00 34.38
C THR A 12 -0.35 -10.89 35.45
N PRO A 13 0.32 -11.11 36.60
CA PRO A 13 0.53 -10.05 37.59
C PRO A 13 1.14 -8.78 36.99
N GLN A 14 1.99 -8.94 35.97
CA GLN A 14 2.60 -7.86 35.21
C GLN A 14 1.57 -7.06 34.41
N ASP A 15 0.64 -7.74 33.73
CA ASP A 15 -0.46 -7.07 33.01
C ASP A 15 -1.37 -6.30 33.96
N LEU A 16 -1.62 -6.85 35.15
CA LEU A 16 -2.41 -6.18 36.18
C LEU A 16 -1.72 -4.91 36.67
N ALA A 17 -0.42 -5.01 36.98
CA ALA A 17 0.39 -3.87 37.41
C ALA A 17 0.43 -2.78 36.34
N LEU A 18 0.60 -3.15 35.07
CA LEU A 18 0.62 -2.21 33.94
C LEU A 18 -0.74 -1.49 33.76
N ARG A 19 -1.85 -2.21 33.91
CA ARG A 19 -3.21 -1.62 33.89
C ARG A 19 -3.44 -0.67 35.06
N LEU A 20 -2.92 -1.00 36.24
CA LEU A 20 -3.04 -0.15 37.42
C LEU A 20 -2.20 1.12 37.27
N GLN A 21 -0.96 1.01 36.82
CA GLN A 21 -0.08 2.15 36.56
C GLN A 21 -0.67 3.09 35.51
N SER A 22 -1.17 2.55 34.40
CA SER A 22 -1.82 3.35 33.36
C SER A 22 -3.12 4.01 33.83
N TYR A 23 -3.89 3.36 34.72
CA TYR A 23 -5.03 3.99 35.38
C TYR A 23 -4.62 5.19 36.25
N LEU A 24 -3.57 5.03 37.07
CA LEU A 24 -3.09 6.09 37.94
C LEU A 24 -2.59 7.30 37.13
N THR A 25 -1.91 7.06 36.00
CA THR A 25 -1.34 8.13 35.18
C THR A 25 -2.36 8.83 34.28
N SER A 26 -3.33 8.10 33.73
CA SER A 26 -4.20 8.63 32.66
C SER A 26 -5.68 8.22 32.80
N GLY A 27 -6.08 7.82 34.00
CA GLY A 27 -7.44 7.42 34.32
C GLY A 27 -7.92 6.19 33.54
N LEU A 28 -9.24 6.05 33.43
CA LEU A 28 -9.88 4.92 32.75
C LEU A 28 -9.43 4.78 31.28
N MET A 29 -9.15 5.90 30.60
CA MET A 29 -8.63 5.91 29.24
C MET A 29 -7.26 5.22 29.16
N GLY A 30 -6.36 5.50 30.11
CA GLY A 30 -5.04 4.87 30.21
C GLY A 30 -5.15 3.36 30.45
N ALA A 31 -5.98 2.96 31.40
CA ALA A 31 -6.22 1.54 31.70
C ALA A 31 -6.77 0.77 30.48
N VAL A 32 -7.72 1.36 29.76
CA VAL A 32 -8.29 0.78 28.52
C VAL A 32 -7.26 0.71 27.39
N GLN A 33 -6.30 1.63 27.33
CA GLN A 33 -5.21 1.52 26.36
C GLN A 33 -4.22 0.42 26.74
N ALA A 34 -3.92 0.23 28.03
CA ALA A 34 -3.06 -0.86 28.49
C ALA A 34 -3.69 -2.26 28.29
N THR A 35 -5.02 -2.35 28.17
CA THR A 35 -5.70 -3.62 27.86
C THR A 35 -5.78 -3.92 26.37
N LYS A 36 -5.65 -2.91 25.51
CA LYS A 36 -5.63 -3.09 24.07
C LYS A 36 -4.25 -3.63 23.68
N GLY A 37 -4.19 -4.89 23.26
CA GLY A 37 -3.05 -5.38 22.48
C GLY A 37 -2.76 -4.43 21.32
N LYS A 38 -1.52 -4.48 20.78
CA LYS A 38 -1.09 -3.59 19.69
C LYS A 38 -2.19 -3.44 18.64
N ARG A 39 -2.51 -2.19 18.29
CA ARG A 39 -3.55 -1.94 17.29
C ARG A 39 -3.10 -2.58 15.98
N SER A 40 -4.03 -3.10 15.17
CA SER A 40 -3.71 -3.69 13.87
C SER A 40 -2.85 -2.74 13.01
N THR A 41 -3.11 -1.45 13.08
CA THR A 41 -2.32 -0.39 12.42
C THR A 41 -0.85 -0.35 12.86
N GLU A 42 -0.57 -0.58 14.14
CA GLU A 42 0.79 -0.63 14.69
C GLU A 42 1.50 -1.91 14.24
N LEU A 43 0.82 -3.06 14.30
CA LEU A 43 1.36 -4.33 13.80
C LEU A 43 1.68 -4.26 12.30
N ILE A 44 0.79 -3.68 11.51
CA ILE A 44 0.99 -3.46 10.07
C ILE A 44 2.22 -2.57 9.84
N LYS A 45 2.34 -1.46 10.59
CA LYS A 45 3.48 -0.54 10.49
C LYS A 45 4.78 -1.25 10.84
N GLU A 46 4.80 -2.03 11.92
CA GLU A 46 5.98 -2.76 12.38
C GLU A 46 6.41 -3.81 11.34
N LEU A 47 5.49 -4.59 10.78
CA LEU A 47 5.79 -5.57 9.73
C LEU A 47 6.30 -4.92 8.44
N ARG A 48 5.68 -3.82 8.01
CA ARG A 48 6.10 -3.07 6.81
C ARG A 48 7.47 -2.40 6.96
N SER A 49 7.95 -2.17 8.18
CA SER A 49 9.32 -1.71 8.44
C SER A 49 10.27 -2.90 8.52
N ARG A 50 9.92 -3.89 9.35
CA ARG A 50 10.84 -4.94 9.76
C ARG A 50 11.19 -5.92 8.65
N ILE A 51 10.21 -6.32 7.82
CA ILE A 51 10.47 -7.29 6.75
C ILE A 51 11.43 -6.71 5.70
N PRO A 52 11.25 -5.46 5.22
CA PRO A 52 12.23 -4.82 4.33
C PRO A 52 13.58 -4.54 4.99
N GLU A 53 13.63 -4.17 6.27
CA GLU A 53 14.90 -4.00 7.00
C GLU A 53 15.72 -5.30 7.00
N LEU A 54 15.08 -6.43 7.30
CA LEU A 54 15.73 -7.75 7.28
C LEU A 54 16.18 -8.14 5.87
N LEU A 55 15.41 -7.80 4.84
CA LEU A 55 15.82 -7.99 3.45
C LEU A 55 17.12 -7.22 3.16
N LEU A 56 17.16 -5.93 3.48
CA LEU A 56 18.33 -5.08 3.24
C LEU A 56 19.56 -5.60 3.98
N HIS A 57 19.38 -6.12 5.19
CA HIS A 57 20.46 -6.75 5.94
C HIS A 57 21.03 -7.96 5.18
N VAL A 58 20.20 -8.89 4.73
CA VAL A 58 20.65 -10.07 3.96
C VAL A 58 21.31 -9.67 2.64
N LEU A 59 20.76 -8.67 1.93
CA LEU A 59 21.34 -8.19 0.67
C LEU A 59 22.72 -7.53 0.87
N ARG A 60 22.92 -6.81 1.98
CA ARG A 60 24.20 -6.16 2.31
C ARG A 60 25.25 -7.16 2.81
N GLU A 61 24.88 -7.98 3.78
CA GLU A 61 25.84 -8.82 4.51
C GLU A 61 26.17 -10.12 3.76
N GLU A 62 25.16 -10.79 3.20
CA GLU A 62 25.34 -12.11 2.58
C GLU A 62 25.61 -11.99 1.07
N LYS A 63 24.79 -11.22 0.36
CA LYS A 63 24.92 -11.04 -1.10
C LYS A 63 25.92 -9.95 -1.51
N ARG A 64 26.32 -9.07 -0.58
CA ARG A 64 27.22 -7.93 -0.83
C ARG A 64 26.76 -7.03 -1.98
N VAL A 65 25.44 -6.82 -2.09
CA VAL A 65 24.85 -5.95 -3.12
C VAL A 65 25.28 -4.50 -2.87
N PRO A 66 25.77 -3.78 -3.90
CA PRO A 66 26.12 -2.37 -3.77
C PRO A 66 24.92 -1.51 -3.33
N GLU A 67 25.15 -0.46 -2.56
CA GLU A 67 24.06 0.38 -2.03
C GLU A 67 23.19 1.02 -3.12
N LYS A 68 23.78 1.29 -4.29
CA LYS A 68 23.07 1.80 -5.48
C LYS A 68 22.03 0.82 -6.05
N ASP A 69 22.23 -0.47 -5.87
CA ASP A 69 21.42 -1.55 -6.44
C ASP A 69 20.45 -2.13 -5.40
N LEU A 70 20.50 -1.66 -4.16
CA LEU A 70 19.57 -2.08 -3.11
C LEU A 70 18.14 -1.57 -3.37
N PRO A 71 17.11 -2.39 -3.13
CA PRO A 71 15.74 -1.96 -3.26
C PRO A 71 15.40 -0.91 -2.21
N LYS A 72 15.08 0.31 -2.63
CA LYS A 72 14.68 1.41 -1.71
C LYS A 72 13.40 1.09 -0.94
N THR A 73 12.50 0.34 -1.57
CA THR A 73 11.21 -0.05 -0.99
C THR A 73 10.82 -1.43 -1.48
N MET A 74 10.24 -2.25 -0.60
CA MET A 74 9.63 -3.52 -0.97
C MET A 74 8.16 -3.31 -1.33
N LYS A 75 7.79 -3.60 -2.58
CA LYS A 75 6.40 -3.64 -3.02
C LYS A 75 5.88 -5.07 -2.94
N TRP A 76 4.93 -5.32 -2.06
CA TRP A 76 4.34 -6.66 -1.82
C TRP A 76 3.81 -7.33 -3.09
N ALA A 77 3.17 -6.58 -3.98
CA ALA A 77 2.65 -7.09 -5.25
C ALA A 77 3.73 -7.57 -6.23
N TYR A 78 4.99 -7.15 -6.03
CA TYR A 78 6.14 -7.55 -6.86
C TYR A 78 7.11 -8.42 -6.06
N TYR A 79 6.61 -9.12 -5.04
CA TYR A 79 7.43 -10.01 -4.21
C TYR A 79 8.17 -11.06 -5.04
N GLU A 80 7.48 -11.73 -5.97
CA GLU A 80 8.09 -12.77 -6.80
C GLU A 80 9.19 -12.21 -7.72
N ASP A 81 8.97 -11.03 -8.29
CA ASP A 81 9.96 -10.37 -9.15
C ASP A 81 11.20 -9.99 -8.33
N LEU A 82 11.01 -9.49 -7.11
CA LEU A 82 12.09 -9.18 -6.17
C LEU A 82 12.88 -10.44 -5.78
N CYS A 83 12.20 -11.55 -5.50
CA CYS A 83 12.87 -12.82 -5.20
C CYS A 83 13.70 -13.31 -6.38
N CYS A 84 13.17 -13.17 -7.60
CA CYS A 84 13.86 -13.54 -8.84
C CYS A 84 15.04 -12.60 -9.16
N GLU A 85 14.95 -11.32 -8.83
CA GLU A 85 16.01 -10.33 -9.08
C GLU A 85 17.21 -10.54 -8.16
N PHE A 86 16.96 -10.72 -6.86
CA PHE A 86 18.03 -10.79 -5.86
C PHE A 86 18.41 -12.21 -5.42
N GLY A 87 17.60 -13.23 -5.76
CA GLY A 87 17.82 -14.61 -5.37
C GLY A 87 17.72 -14.81 -3.87
N VAL A 88 16.65 -14.29 -3.30
CA VAL A 88 16.32 -14.37 -1.87
C VAL A 88 14.86 -14.76 -1.72
N GLU A 89 14.51 -15.36 -0.58
CA GLU A 89 13.15 -15.76 -0.27
C GLU A 89 12.85 -15.57 1.22
N LEU A 90 11.61 -15.18 1.53
CA LEU A 90 11.15 -15.08 2.91
C LEU A 90 10.63 -16.45 3.36
N ILE A 91 11.40 -17.11 4.23
CA ILE A 91 11.09 -18.44 4.76
C ILE A 91 10.36 -18.31 6.09
N GLY A 92 9.48 -19.28 6.37
CA GLY A 92 8.77 -19.36 7.65
C GLY A 92 7.59 -18.41 7.80
N TRP A 93 7.01 -17.99 6.68
CA TRP A 93 5.74 -17.27 6.67
C TRP A 93 4.64 -18.11 7.33
N THR A 94 3.93 -17.53 8.31
CA THR A 94 3.00 -18.30 9.15
C THR A 94 1.58 -18.37 8.62
N GLU A 95 1.22 -17.55 7.63
CA GLU A 95 -0.13 -17.56 7.08
C GLU A 95 -0.22 -18.47 5.85
N PRO A 96 -1.34 -19.20 5.69
CA PRO A 96 -1.52 -20.09 4.56
C PRO A 96 -1.65 -19.30 3.26
N GLY A 97 -1.06 -19.84 2.19
CA GLY A 97 -1.12 -19.27 0.84
C GLY A 97 0.10 -18.41 0.49
N GLU A 98 -0.09 -17.54 -0.50
CA GLU A 98 0.96 -16.65 -1.00
C GLU A 98 1.25 -15.50 -0.02
N LEU A 99 2.47 -14.96 -0.11
CA LEU A 99 2.86 -13.78 0.66
C LEU A 99 1.94 -12.61 0.30
N CYS A 100 1.27 -12.05 1.30
CA CYS A 100 0.33 -10.95 1.11
C CYS A 100 0.78 -9.69 1.85
N ASN A 101 0.18 -8.55 1.48
CA ASN A 101 0.43 -7.29 2.17
C ASN A 101 -0.12 -7.36 3.60
N PRO A 102 0.65 -6.94 4.63
CA PRO A 102 0.15 -6.92 6.01
C PRO A 102 -1.18 -6.18 6.20
N ALA A 103 -1.51 -5.18 5.38
CA ALA A 103 -2.81 -4.51 5.49
C ALA A 103 -4.02 -5.41 5.17
N ASP A 104 -3.82 -6.50 4.44
CA ASP A 104 -4.87 -7.43 4.06
C ASP A 104 -5.04 -8.56 5.11
N MET A 105 -4.19 -8.58 6.14
CA MET A 105 -4.19 -9.60 7.20
C MET A 105 -5.06 -9.20 8.39
N LYS A 106 -5.66 -10.19 9.06
CA LYS A 106 -6.37 -10.00 10.34
C LYS A 106 -5.37 -9.84 11.50
N THR A 107 -5.78 -9.17 12.58
CA THR A 107 -4.93 -8.92 13.77
C THR A 107 -4.23 -10.17 14.33
N PRO A 108 -4.91 -11.34 14.48
CA PRO A 108 -4.23 -12.53 14.98
C PRO A 108 -3.11 -13.02 14.05
N ALA A 109 -3.31 -12.91 12.73
CA ALA A 109 -2.33 -13.27 11.71
C ALA A 109 -1.11 -12.35 11.76
N LEU A 110 -1.35 -11.03 11.85
CA LEU A 110 -0.30 -10.02 12.00
C LEU A 110 0.59 -10.31 13.21
N GLN A 111 -0.02 -10.71 14.33
CA GLN A 111 0.70 -10.98 15.57
C GLN A 111 1.51 -12.27 15.49
N ARG A 112 0.99 -13.32 14.82
CA ARG A 112 1.74 -14.55 14.56
C ARG A 112 2.97 -14.31 13.70
N VAL A 113 2.81 -13.63 12.56
CA VAL A 113 3.94 -13.31 11.66
C VAL A 113 4.98 -12.47 12.40
N LEU A 114 4.55 -11.44 13.14
CA LEU A 114 5.49 -10.60 13.88
C LEU A 114 6.25 -11.39 14.95
N ASN A 115 5.58 -12.31 15.64
CA ASN A 115 6.23 -13.18 16.61
C ASN A 115 7.21 -14.16 15.93
N ALA A 116 6.86 -14.71 14.77
CA ALA A 116 7.74 -15.58 13.99
C ALA A 116 9.01 -14.84 13.55
N ILE A 117 8.89 -13.58 13.13
CA ILE A 117 10.05 -12.74 12.79
C ILE A 117 10.94 -12.50 14.02
N LYS A 118 10.33 -12.17 15.16
CA LYS A 118 11.08 -11.90 16.39
C LYS A 118 11.78 -13.13 16.98
N SER A 119 11.19 -14.30 16.80
CA SER A 119 11.76 -15.58 17.23
C SER A 119 12.76 -16.16 16.23
N GLY A 120 12.92 -15.54 15.05
CA GLY A 120 13.79 -16.06 13.99
C GLY A 120 13.20 -17.24 13.22
N HIS A 121 11.91 -17.55 13.42
CA HIS A 121 11.21 -18.55 12.62
C HIS A 121 10.80 -18.03 11.25
N CYS A 122 10.70 -16.71 11.06
CA CYS A 122 10.45 -16.07 9.78
C CYS A 122 11.61 -15.14 9.42
N TYR A 123 12.33 -15.43 8.35
CA TYR A 123 13.57 -14.75 7.99
C TYR A 123 13.83 -14.80 6.47
N TRP A 124 14.66 -13.88 6.00
CA TRP A 124 15.13 -13.90 4.61
C TRP A 124 16.28 -14.88 4.47
N GLN A 125 16.20 -15.73 3.45
CA GLN A 125 17.25 -16.68 3.10
C GLN A 125 17.75 -16.41 1.69
N VAL A 126 19.07 -16.49 1.51
CA VAL A 126 19.69 -16.54 0.19
C VAL A 126 19.40 -17.90 -0.45
N LEU A 127 18.83 -17.87 -1.65
CA LEU A 127 18.60 -19.07 -2.45
C LEU A 127 19.91 -19.58 -3.04
N SER A 128 20.02 -20.91 -3.18
CA SER A 128 21.08 -21.54 -3.96
C SER A 128 20.96 -21.15 -5.44
N GLU A 129 22.02 -21.30 -6.23
CA GLU A 129 21.97 -20.98 -7.67
C GLU A 129 20.93 -21.83 -8.42
N ASP A 130 20.77 -23.10 -8.02
CA ASP A 130 19.81 -24.03 -8.59
C ASP A 130 18.35 -23.63 -8.26
N ASP A 131 18.08 -23.31 -7.00
CA ASP A 131 16.75 -22.84 -6.56
C ASP A 131 16.41 -21.51 -7.20
N TRP A 132 17.39 -20.60 -7.27
CA TRP A 132 17.22 -19.30 -7.89
C TRP A 132 16.90 -19.41 -9.39
N THR A 133 17.60 -20.29 -10.10
CA THR A 133 17.37 -20.56 -11.52
C THR A 133 15.99 -21.17 -11.73
N THR A 134 15.61 -22.14 -10.91
CA THR A 134 14.28 -22.78 -10.94
C THR A 134 13.16 -21.75 -10.71
N LYS A 135 13.37 -20.83 -9.76
CA LYS A 135 12.41 -19.75 -9.48
C LYS A 135 12.28 -18.78 -10.65
N LYS A 136 13.40 -18.40 -11.28
CA LYS A 136 13.39 -17.56 -12.49
C LYS A 136 12.66 -18.22 -13.66
N THR A 137 12.91 -19.50 -13.91
CA THR A 137 12.24 -20.23 -15.00
C THR A 137 10.74 -20.34 -14.75
N ALA A 138 10.32 -20.68 -13.53
CA ALA A 138 8.91 -20.73 -13.16
C ALA A 138 8.22 -19.36 -13.34
N ARG A 139 8.90 -18.28 -12.95
CA ARG A 139 8.37 -16.92 -13.13
C ARG A 139 8.27 -16.52 -14.60
N ALA A 140 9.26 -16.88 -15.42
CA ALA A 140 9.24 -16.62 -16.86
C ALA A 140 8.06 -17.33 -17.55
N GLU A 141 7.73 -18.56 -17.14
CA GLU A 141 6.57 -19.29 -17.66
C GLU A 141 5.25 -18.61 -17.30
N VAL A 142 5.10 -18.13 -16.06
CA VAL A 142 3.91 -17.38 -15.62
C VAL A 142 3.75 -16.11 -16.46
N ILE A 143 4.83 -15.35 -16.65
CA ILE A 143 4.80 -14.13 -17.47
C ILE A 143 4.46 -14.44 -18.93
N ALA A 144 4.99 -15.53 -19.50
CA ALA A 144 4.68 -15.95 -20.87
C ALA A 144 3.18 -16.30 -21.04
N ARG A 145 2.59 -16.98 -20.05
CA ARG A 145 1.15 -17.30 -20.02
C ARG A 145 0.26 -16.07 -19.80
N GLU A 146 0.67 -15.14 -18.95
CA GLU A 146 -0.07 -13.89 -18.74
C GLU A 146 0.04 -12.91 -19.91
N GLY A 147 1.21 -12.86 -20.56
CA GLY A 147 1.47 -12.03 -21.74
C GLY A 147 0.61 -12.39 -22.94
N THR A 148 0.17 -13.65 -23.04
CA THR A 148 -0.80 -14.09 -24.06
C THR A 148 -2.24 -13.66 -23.74
N SER A 149 -2.56 -13.31 -22.48
CA SER A 149 -3.91 -12.94 -22.04
C SER A 149 -4.18 -11.43 -22.02
N ARG A 150 -3.16 -10.56 -22.06
CA ARG A 150 -3.36 -9.09 -21.99
C ARG A 150 -3.62 -8.40 -23.33
N SER A 151 -3.83 -9.15 -24.41
CA SER A 151 -4.34 -8.57 -25.66
C SER A 151 -5.86 -8.37 -25.58
N ARG A 152 -6.28 -7.20 -25.05
CA ARG A 152 -7.61 -6.53 -25.17
C ARG A 152 -7.59 -5.37 -24.14
N LYS A 153 -7.89 -4.12 -24.43
CA LYS A 153 -8.68 -3.52 -25.51
C LYS A 153 -8.35 -2.02 -25.45
N ASN A 154 -7.49 -1.51 -26.34
CA ASN A 154 -7.41 -0.06 -26.55
C ASN A 154 -8.76 0.38 -27.09
N LYS A 155 -9.62 0.90 -26.22
CA LYS A 155 -10.90 1.50 -26.61
C LYS A 155 -10.55 2.84 -27.28
N PRO A 156 -10.79 3.02 -28.59
CA PRO A 156 -10.50 4.30 -29.22
C PRO A 156 -11.39 5.36 -28.58
N LYS A 157 -10.77 6.46 -28.11
CA LYS A 157 -11.47 7.69 -27.72
C LYS A 157 -12.33 8.12 -28.91
N SER A 158 -13.63 7.93 -28.82
CA SER A 158 -14.61 8.52 -29.72
C SER A 158 -14.39 10.04 -29.72
N LYS A 159 -13.82 10.55 -30.82
CA LYS A 159 -13.86 11.97 -31.15
C LYS A 159 -15.32 12.32 -31.40
N LYS A 160 -15.89 13.20 -30.57
CA LYS A 160 -17.15 13.88 -30.88
C LYS A 160 -16.97 14.64 -32.19
N THR A 161 -17.53 14.12 -33.28
CA THR A 161 -17.72 14.86 -34.52
C THR A 161 -18.86 15.84 -34.31
N THR A 162 -18.52 17.12 -34.26
CA THR A 162 -19.44 18.24 -34.47
C THR A 162 -20.11 18.09 -35.84
N LYS A 163 -21.45 17.98 -35.86
CA LYS A 163 -22.25 18.10 -37.09
C LYS A 163 -22.85 19.50 -37.12
N SER A 164 -22.52 20.23 -38.20
CA SER A 164 -23.17 21.46 -38.66
C SER A 164 -24.35 21.13 -39.62
N PRO A 165 -25.19 22.11 -40.01
CA PRO A 165 -26.65 22.00 -39.97
C PRO A 165 -27.39 21.91 -41.34
N GLU A 166 -28.72 21.80 -41.22
CA GLU A 166 -29.82 22.12 -42.17
C GLU A 166 -30.38 21.05 -43.11
N THR A 167 -31.66 20.67 -42.88
CA THR A 167 -32.80 20.93 -43.81
C THR A 167 -34.17 20.59 -43.18
N ILE A 168 -34.93 21.66 -42.90
CA ILE A 168 -36.38 21.95 -42.88
C ILE A 168 -37.38 20.81 -43.26
N ASN A 169 -38.39 20.49 -42.44
CA ASN A 169 -39.80 20.99 -42.57
C ASN A 169 -40.86 20.22 -41.71
N ASP A 170 -41.73 21.00 -41.04
CA ASP A 170 -43.18 20.81 -40.67
C ASP A 170 -43.68 19.50 -39.99
N LEU A 171 -44.58 19.46 -38.98
CA LEU A 171 -45.57 20.37 -38.39
C LEU A 171 -46.09 19.77 -37.04
N ASP A 172 -46.63 20.65 -36.19
CA ASP A 172 -47.73 20.45 -35.21
C ASP A 172 -47.45 20.10 -33.72
N GLY A 173 -47.93 20.99 -32.83
CA GLY A 173 -48.42 20.63 -31.48
C GLY A 173 -47.78 21.25 -30.23
N GLY A 174 -48.22 22.46 -29.83
CA GLY A 174 -48.54 22.73 -28.40
C GLY A 174 -47.58 23.55 -27.51
N GLU A 175 -47.86 24.87 -27.44
CA GLU A 175 -47.81 25.82 -26.30
C GLU A 175 -46.78 25.74 -25.15
N GLY A 176 -46.19 26.89 -24.80
CA GLY A 176 -45.79 27.15 -23.40
C GLY A 176 -44.60 28.08 -23.07
N THR A 177 -44.54 29.28 -23.66
CA THR A 177 -44.10 30.56 -23.03
C THR A 177 -42.66 30.79 -22.49
N SER A 178 -41.99 31.77 -23.14
CA SER A 178 -41.05 32.86 -22.73
C SER A 178 -40.37 32.83 -21.35
N GLU A 179 -39.13 33.30 -21.15
CA GLU A 179 -38.63 34.62 -21.59
C GLU A 179 -37.09 34.73 -21.53
N SER A 180 -36.57 35.47 -22.51
CA SER A 180 -35.19 35.85 -22.80
C SER A 180 -34.58 36.78 -21.71
N THR A 181 -33.27 36.95 -21.61
CA THR A 181 -32.52 38.00 -22.34
C THR A 181 -31.02 37.82 -22.05
N GLU A 182 -30.21 37.62 -23.10
CA GLU A 182 -29.30 38.60 -23.72
C GLU A 182 -27.96 38.76 -22.97
N ALA A 183 -26.86 38.28 -23.57
CA ALA A 183 -25.98 39.01 -24.49
C ALA A 183 -25.00 39.91 -23.71
N GLY A 184 -23.71 39.94 -24.01
CA GLY A 184 -22.91 39.35 -25.05
C GLY A 184 -21.49 39.87 -24.88
N ALA A 185 -20.54 39.22 -25.56
CA ALA A 185 -19.40 39.81 -26.27
C ALA A 185 -18.40 40.71 -25.49
N ARG A 186 -17.10 40.77 -25.77
CA ARG A 186 -16.12 40.14 -26.66
C ARG A 186 -14.82 40.91 -26.34
N ARG A 187 -13.66 40.26 -26.49
CA ARG A 187 -12.35 40.86 -26.87
C ARG A 187 -11.71 41.78 -25.82
N ASP A 188 -10.40 41.99 -25.71
CA ASP A 188 -9.17 41.50 -26.34
C ASP A 188 -8.04 42.25 -25.58
N GLY A 189 -6.80 41.75 -25.65
CA GLY A 189 -5.63 42.60 -25.47
C GLY A 189 -4.97 42.63 -24.09
N GLY A 190 -3.87 41.88 -23.97
CA GLY A 190 -2.56 42.53 -23.95
C GLY A 190 -1.85 42.72 -22.61
N SER A 191 -0.59 42.24 -22.63
CA SER A 191 0.60 42.75 -21.93
C SER A 191 1.04 42.03 -20.65
N GLU A 192 2.12 41.24 -20.79
CA GLU A 192 3.09 41.01 -19.71
C GLU A 192 3.66 42.34 -19.20
N PRO A 193 4.23 42.35 -17.98
CA PRO A 193 5.68 42.46 -17.98
C PRO A 193 6.39 41.54 -16.98
N GLU A 194 7.47 40.98 -17.50
CA GLU A 194 8.68 40.51 -16.84
C GLU A 194 9.38 41.65 -16.06
N MET A 195 10.01 41.32 -14.92
CA MET A 195 11.37 41.73 -14.52
C MET A 195 11.58 41.50 -13.01
N GLY A 196 12.49 40.59 -12.65
CA GLY A 196 13.19 40.62 -11.36
C GLY A 196 14.29 41.69 -11.38
N PRO A 197 15.44 41.51 -10.71
CA PRO A 197 15.74 40.84 -9.46
C PRO A 197 16.20 41.86 -8.39
N VAL A 198 16.29 41.48 -7.11
CA VAL A 198 17.00 42.31 -6.11
C VAL A 198 18.11 41.47 -5.49
N GLY A 199 19.33 41.94 -5.73
CA GLY A 199 20.57 41.25 -5.43
C GLY A 199 21.07 41.39 -3.99
N ASN A 200 22.12 40.60 -3.75
CA ASN A 200 23.03 40.62 -2.62
C ASN A 200 23.68 41.99 -2.39
N HIS A 201 23.95 42.30 -1.12
CA HIS A 201 25.23 42.81 -0.62
C HIS A 201 25.27 42.44 0.88
N ALA A 202 26.19 41.58 1.30
CA ALA A 202 27.56 41.86 1.74
C ALA A 202 27.63 41.81 3.27
#